data_AF-A0A8T6TYY6-F1
#
_entry.id   AF-A0A8T6TYY6-F1
#
_cell.length_a   1.000
_cell.length_b   1.000
_cell.length_c   1.000
_cell.angle_alpha   90.00
_cell.angle_beta   90.00
_cell.angle_gamma   90.00
#
_symmetry.space_group_name_H-M   'P 1'
#
loop_
_entity.id
_entity.type
_entity.pdbx_description
1 polymer ?
#
loop_
_entity_poly.entity_id
_entity_poly.type
_entity_poly.pdbx_seq_one_letter_code
_entity_poly.pdbx_strand_id
1 'polypeptide(L)' 'QNRVGFSKFISVGNKLDIEESDLIDFLKDDDPTRMVMMYIEHIKSGREFIAAARAASRTKPVLA' A
#
# COMPACT_ATOMS: atom_id res chain seq x y z
N GLN A 1 3.01 -18.30 19.63
CA GLN A 1 3.13 -18.05 18.17
C GLN A 1 2.23 -16.88 17.84
N ASN A 2 2.79 -15.73 17.43
CA ASN A 2 1.96 -14.62 16.97
C ASN A 2 1.37 -14.99 15.60
N ARG A 3 0.04 -15.04 15.48
CA ARG A 3 -0.67 -15.30 14.23
C ARG A 3 -0.60 -14.06 13.32
N VAL A 4 0.57 -13.80 12.77
CA VAL A 4 0.78 -12.77 11.76
C VAL A 4 0.77 -13.44 10.39
N GLY A 5 -0.04 -12.92 9.47
CA GLY A 5 -0.17 -13.43 8.12
C GLY A 5 -0.60 -12.33 7.17
N PHE A 6 -0.40 -12.55 5.88
CA PHE A 6 -0.72 -11.59 4.83
C PHE A 6 -1.98 -12.02 4.07
N SER A 7 -2.90 -11.07 3.83
CA SER A 7 -4.00 -11.26 2.87
C SER A 7 -3.48 -11.24 1.42
N LYS A 8 -2.44 -10.42 1.17
CA LYS A 8 -1.71 -10.33 -0.10
C LYS A 8 -0.24 -9.97 0.17
N PHE A 9 0.65 -10.46 -0.68
CA PHE A 9 2.08 -10.10 -0.70
C PHE A 9 2.43 -9.71 -2.14
N ILE A 10 2.89 -8.48 -2.36
CA ILE A 10 3.07 -7.89 -3.68
C ILE A 10 4.50 -7.36 -3.81
N SER A 11 5.17 -7.70 -4.92
CA SER A 11 6.46 -7.14 -5.32
C SER A 11 6.33 -6.55 -6.72
N VAL A 12 6.60 -5.25 -6.88
CA VAL A 12 6.33 -4.47 -8.09
C VAL A 12 7.54 -4.40 -9.05
N GLY A 13 8.70 -4.88 -8.60
CA GLY A 13 9.93 -4.85 -9.39
C GLY A 13 10.33 -3.42 -9.76
N ASN A 14 10.53 -3.16 -11.05
CA ASN A 14 11.09 -1.91 -11.56
C ASN A 14 10.07 -0.76 -11.75
N LYS A 15 8.81 -0.93 -11.32
CA LYS A 15 7.77 0.13 -11.30
C LYS A 15 7.63 0.88 -12.64
N LEU A 16 7.59 0.14 -13.75
CA LEU A 16 7.43 0.77 -15.07
C LEU A 16 6.04 1.35 -15.30
N ASP A 17 5.01 0.72 -14.71
CA ASP A 17 3.59 1.03 -14.96
C ASP A 17 2.80 1.22 -13.67
N ILE A 18 3.09 0.41 -12.63
CA ILE A 18 2.40 0.47 -11.34
C ILE A 18 3.30 1.14 -10.30
N GLU A 19 2.74 2.13 -9.61
CA GLU A 19 3.37 2.86 -8.53
C GLU A 19 2.74 2.50 -7.16
N GLU A 20 3.34 2.97 -6.06
CA GLU A 20 2.83 2.69 -4.71
C GLU A 20 1.42 3.24 -4.48
N SER A 21 1.11 4.41 -5.05
CA SER A 21 -0.21 5.04 -4.93
C SER A 21 -1.30 4.15 -5.51
N ASP A 22 -1.04 3.50 -6.66
CA ASP A 22 -2.01 2.62 -7.31
C ASP A 22 -2.31 1.40 -6.45
N LEU A 23 -1.27 0.83 -5.82
CA LEU A 23 -1.43 -0.29 -4.90
C LEU A 23 -2.17 0.12 -3.63
N ILE A 24 -1.88 1.29 -3.07
CA ILE A 24 -2.59 1.80 -1.89
C ILE A 24 -4.07 1.99 -2.21
N ASP A 25 -4.40 2.59 -3.36
CA ASP A 25 -5.79 2.79 -3.78
C ASP A 25 -6.51 1.46 -4.03
N PHE A 26 -5.85 0.50 -4.68
CA PHE A 26 -6.39 -0.85 -4.85
C PHE A 26 -6.65 -1.55 -3.51
N LEU A 27 -5.69 -1.50 -2.58
CA LEU A 27 -5.78 -2.18 -1.28
C LEU A 27 -6.74 -1.47 -0.31
N LYS A 28 -7.00 -0.17 -0.50
CA LYS A 28 -7.96 0.59 0.31
C LYS A 28 -9.34 -0.06 0.31
N ASP A 29 -9.77 -0.59 -0.84
CA ASP A 29 -11.11 -1.14 -1.03
C ASP A 29 -11.16 -2.68 -0.98
N ASP A 30 -10.03 -3.36 -0.73
CA ASP A 30 -9.96 -4.83 -0.60
C ASP A 30 -10.32 -5.31 0.82
N ASP A 31 -11.55 -5.78 1.02
CA ASP A 31 -12.09 -6.21 2.33
C ASP A 31 -11.18 -7.16 3.16
N PRO A 32 -10.49 -8.16 2.55
CA PRO A 32 -9.57 -9.01 3.29
C PRO A 32 -8.35 -8.26 3.86
N THR A 33 -7.99 -7.11 3.28
CA THR A 33 -6.84 -6.30 3.70
C THR A 33 -7.23 -5.37 4.84
N ARG A 34 -6.66 -5.61 6.02
CA ARG A 34 -6.91 -4.81 7.23
C ARG A 34 -5.88 -3.72 7.48
N MET A 35 -4.70 -3.83 6.86
CA MET A 35 -3.57 -2.91 6.99
C MET A 35 -2.73 -3.01 5.72
N VAL A 36 -2.17 -1.89 5.28
CA VAL A 36 -1.18 -1.84 4.21
C VAL A 36 0.19 -1.61 4.82
N MET A 37 1.15 -2.50 4.53
CA MET A 37 2.55 -2.35 4.92
C MET A 37 3.42 -2.35 3.67
N MET A 38 4.31 -1.37 3.56
CA MET A 38 5.13 -1.16 2.38
C MET A 38 6.61 -1.08 2.76
N TYR A 39 7.46 -1.63 1.91
CA TYR A 39 8.88 -1.34 1.91
C TYR A 39 9.17 -0.53 0.64
N ILE A 40 9.63 0.70 0.82
CA ILE A 40 9.73 1.67 -0.28
C ILE A 40 11.19 2.10 -0.45
N GLU A 41 11.75 1.84 -1.63
CA GLU A 41 13.09 2.31 -2.00
C GLU A 41 13.08 3.74 -2.55
N HIS A 42 12.08 4.08 -3.36
CA HIS A 42 11.94 5.40 -3.97
C HIS A 42 10.48 5.68 -4.31
N ILE A 43 10.02 6.90 -4.01
CA ILE A 43 8.69 7.41 -4.36
C ILE A 43 8.86 8.38 -5.52
N LYS A 44 8.31 8.02 -6.70
CA LYS A 44 8.39 8.86 -7.89
C LYS A 44 7.51 10.10 -7.78
N SER A 45 6.28 9.93 -7.27
CA SER A 45 5.30 11.00 -7.11
C SER A 45 4.85 11.12 -5.65
N GLY A 46 5.56 11.95 -4.88
CA GLY A 46 5.28 12.13 -3.45
C GLY A 46 3.86 12.65 -3.18
N ARG A 47 3.31 13.47 -4.08
CA ARG A 47 1.96 14.04 -3.91
C ARG A 47 0.87 12.98 -4.04
N GLU A 48 0.98 12.10 -5.04
CA GLU A 48 0.03 11.00 -5.26
C GLU A 48 0.14 9.97 -4.15
N PHE A 49 1.36 9.62 -3.75
CA PHE A 49 1.60 8.74 -2.60
C PHE A 49 0.91 9.26 -1.33
N ILE A 50 1.13 10.53 -0.95
CA ILE A 50 0.51 11.11 0.25
C ILE A 50 -1.02 11.18 0.11
N ALA A 51 -1.54 11.48 -1.09
CA ALA A 51 -2.98 11.51 -1.34
C ALA A 51 -3.62 10.12 -1.12
N ALA A 52 -3.06 9.08 -1.74
CA ALA A 52 -3.52 7.70 -1.61
C ALA A 52 -3.38 7.21 -0.16
N ALA A 53 -2.21 7.42 0.46
CA ALA A 53 -1.97 7.02 1.85
C ALA A 53 -2.94 7.69 2.82
N ARG A 54 -3.21 8.99 2.65
CA ARG A 54 -4.19 9.73 3.47
C ARG A 54 -5.61 9.21 3.25
N ALA A 55 -5.98 8.88 2.02
CA ALA A 55 -7.28 8.32 1.71
C ALA A 55 -7.47 6.94 2.37
N ALA A 56 -6.50 6.03 2.22
CA ALA A 56 -6.52 4.70 2.82
C ALA A 56 -6.49 4.75 4.36
N SER A 57 -5.69 5.64 4.95
CA SER A 57 -5.55 5.80 6.41
C SER A 57 -6.84 6.19 7.14
N ARG A 58 -7.90 6.57 6.41
CA ARG A 58 -9.23 6.82 7.01
C ARG A 58 -9.90 5.55 7.51
N THR A 59 -9.60 4.40 6.91
CA THR A 59 -10.26 3.12 7.20
C THR A 59 -9.26 1.99 7.46
N LYS A 60 -8.06 2.05 6.88
CA LYS A 60 -7.02 1.03 7.00
C LYS A 60 -5.68 1.68 7.34
N PRO A 61 -4.99 1.25 8.42
CA PRO A 61 -3.65 1.75 8.71
C PRO A 61 -2.69 1.53 7.54
N VAL A 62 -1.87 2.53 7.26
CA VAL A 62 -0.78 2.46 6.27
C VAL A 62 0.54 2.63 7.01
N LEU A 63 1.44 1.65 6.86
CA LEU A 63 2.82 1.69 7.35
C LEU A 63 3.74 1.64 6.14
N ALA A 64 4.60 2.65 5.99
CA ALA A 64 5.50 2.81 4.86
C ALA A 64 6.88 3.27 5.35
#